data_AF-A0A7C6SS81-F1
#
_entry.id   AF-A0A7C6SS81-F1
#
_cell.length_a   1.000
_cell.length_b   1.000
_cell.length_c   1.000
_cell.angle_alpha   90.00
_cell.angle_beta   90.00
_cell.angle_gamma   90.00
#
_symmetry.space_group_name_H-M   'P 1'
#
loop_
_entity.id
_entity.type
_entity.pdbx_description
1 polymer ?
#
loop_
_entity_poly.entity_id
_entity_poly.type
_entity_poly.pdbx_seq_one_letter_code
_entity_poly.pdbx_strand_id
1 'polypeptide(L)' 'LEDVLETLTEREERVLRLRFGLDDGRPRTLEEVGQVFGVTRERIRQIEAKALRKLRHPSRSKKLKDFLE' A
#
# COMPACT_ATOMS: atom_id res chain seq x y z
N LEU A 1 6.14 3.54 9.64
CA LEU A 1 5.30 3.21 8.46
C LEU A 1 6.11 2.46 7.41
N GLU A 2 7.35 2.90 7.15
CA GLU A 2 8.31 2.24 6.24
C GLU A 2 8.54 0.75 6.56
N ASP A 3 8.86 0.40 7.81
CA ASP A 3 9.11 -1.00 8.23
C ASP A 3 7.97 -1.98 7.91
N VAL A 4 6.74 -1.47 7.85
CA VAL A 4 5.55 -2.27 7.58
C VAL A 4 5.28 -2.38 6.08
N LEU A 5 5.61 -1.33 5.32
CA LEU A 5 5.58 -1.35 3.86
C LEU A 5 6.63 -2.29 3.28
N GLU A 6 7.81 -2.40 3.89
CA GLU A 6 8.87 -3.36 3.52
C GLU A 6 8.41 -4.83 3.59
N THR A 7 7.35 -5.13 4.35
CA THR A 7 6.80 -6.50 4.43
C THR A 7 5.85 -6.86 3.28
N LEU A 8 5.53 -5.89 2.43
CA LEU A 8 4.71 -6.06 1.23
C LEU A 8 5.58 -6.48 0.05
N THR A 9 4.96 -6.88 -1.06
CA THR A 9 5.72 -7.01 -2.31
C THR A 9 6.02 -5.63 -2.87
N GLU A 10 7.10 -5.46 -3.64
CA GLU A 10 7.46 -4.18 -4.28
C GLU A 10 6.28 -3.54 -5.02
N ARG A 11 5.45 -4.36 -5.67
CA ARG A 11 4.27 -3.88 -6.39
C ARG A 11 3.15 -3.41 -5.44
N GLU A 12 2.92 -4.12 -4.34
CA GLU A 12 1.94 -3.71 -3.33
C GLU A 12 2.40 -2.42 -2.65
N GLU A 13 3.66 -2.34 -2.25
CA GLU A 13 4.28 -1.16 -1.67
C GLU A 13 4.17 0.06 -2.59
N ARG A 14 4.64 -0.04 -3.85
CA ARG A 14 4.56 1.09 -4.79
C ARG A 14 3.11 1.52 -5.05
N VAL A 15 2.15 0.60 -5.09
CA VAL A 15 0.73 0.95 -5.22
C VAL A 15 0.26 1.78 -4.01
N LEU A 16 0.60 1.38 -2.79
CA LEU A 16 0.22 2.15 -1.59
C LEU A 16 0.95 3.50 -1.52
N ARG A 17 2.26 3.54 -1.79
CA ARG A 17 3.04 4.79 -1.83
C ARG A 17 2.42 5.79 -2.78
N LEU A 18 2.08 5.35 -4.00
CA LEU A 18 1.47 6.21 -5.02
C LEU A 18 0.03 6.60 -4.67
N ARG A 19 -0.76 5.68 -4.08
CA ARG A 19 -2.16 5.92 -3.71
C ARG A 19 -2.28 6.96 -2.61
N PHE A 20 -1.45 6.86 -1.58
CA PHE A 20 -1.50 7.72 -0.39
C PHE A 20 -0.54 8.92 -0.47
N GLY A 21 0.25 9.03 -1.54
CA GLY A 21 1.22 10.12 -1.70
C GLY A 21 2.33 10.05 -0.66
N LEU A 22 2.81 8.84 -0.32
CA LEU A 22 3.81 8.67 0.72
C LEU A 22 5.21 9.16 0.30
N ASP A 23 5.47 9.23 -1.01
CA ASP A 23 6.75 9.73 -1.55
C ASP A 23 6.69 11.22 -1.93
N ASP A 24 5.59 11.65 -2.56
CA ASP A 24 5.45 13.00 -3.17
C ASP A 24 4.40 13.89 -2.48
N GLY A 25 3.76 13.40 -1.41
CA GLY A 25 2.68 14.09 -0.70
C GLY A 25 1.36 14.18 -1.48
N ARG A 26 1.28 13.58 -2.68
CA ARG A 26 0.14 13.72 -3.59
C ARG A 26 -0.58 12.39 -3.76
N PRO A 27 -1.74 12.19 -3.10
CA PRO A 27 -2.51 10.97 -3.28
C PRO A 27 -3.08 10.88 -4.69
N ARG A 28 -2.92 9.72 -5.34
CA ARG A 28 -3.48 9.43 -6.68
C ARG A 28 -4.65 8.46 -6.60
N THR A 29 -5.70 8.68 -7.36
CA THR A 29 -6.86 7.78 -7.48
C THR A 29 -6.48 6.39 -8.03
N LEU A 30 -7.34 5.39 -7.81
CA LEU A 30 -7.13 4.04 -8.34
C LEU A 30 -6.94 4.00 -9.86
N GLU A 31 -7.57 4.94 -10.57
CA GLU A 31 -7.49 5.05 -12.02
C GLU A 31 -6.14 5.62 -12.47
N GLU A 32 -5.69 6.70 -11.83
CA GLU A 32 -4.35 7.28 -12.07
C GLU A 32 -3.22 6.30 -11.72
N VAL A 33 -3.36 5.56 -10.61
CA VAL A 33 -2.41 4.48 -10.29
C VAL A 33 -2.51 3.37 -11.34
N GLY A 34 -3.71 3.03 -11.81
CA GLY A 34 -3.90 2.04 -12.88
C GLY A 34 -3.16 2.40 -14.16
N GLN A 35 -3.24 3.66 -14.58
CA GLN A 35 -2.51 4.19 -15.74
C GLN A 35 -0.99 4.07 -15.56
N VAL A 36 -0.45 4.42 -14.39
CA VAL A 36 1.00 4.31 -14.10
C VAL A 36 1.50 2.86 -14.17
N PHE A 37 0.67 1.90 -13.72
CA PHE A 37 1.04 0.49 -13.69
C PHE A 37 0.61 -0.29 -14.94
N GLY A 38 -0.02 0.35 -15.92
CA GLY A 38 -0.54 -0.28 -17.13
C GLY A 38 -1.60 -1.35 -16.84
N VAL A 39 -2.43 -1.16 -15.82
CA VAL A 39 -3.48 -2.10 -15.41
C VAL A 39 -4.82 -1.41 -15.17
N THR A 40 -5.88 -2.19 -15.10
CA THR A 40 -7.23 -1.67 -14.85
C THR A 40 -7.37 -1.12 -13.42
N ARG A 41 -8.30 -0.20 -13.24
CA ARG A 41 -8.71 0.33 -11.92
C ARG A 41 -9.05 -0.79 -10.93
N GLU A 42 -9.79 -1.80 -11.36
CA GLU A 42 -10.16 -2.93 -10.48
C GLU A 42 -8.94 -3.75 -10.07
N ARG A 43 -7.93 -3.87 -10.95
CA ARG A 43 -6.68 -4.54 -10.58
C ARG A 43 -5.95 -3.80 -9.46
N ILE A 44 -5.91 -2.46 -9.49
CA ILE A 44 -5.34 -1.67 -8.39
C ILE A 44 -6.14 -1.86 -7.11
N ARG A 45 -7.48 -1.83 -7.18
CA ARG A 45 -8.36 -2.07 -6.02
C ARG A 45 -8.09 -3.42 -5.36
N GLN A 46 -7.90 -4.48 -6.14
CA GLN A 46 -7.54 -5.81 -5.63
C GLN A 46 -6.18 -5.83 -4.94
N ILE A 47 -5.18 -5.16 -5.52
CA ILE A 47 -3.83 -5.07 -4.95
C ILE A 47 -3.89 -4.31 -3.61
N GLU A 48 -4.58 -3.16 -3.57
CA GLU A 48 -4.78 -2.37 -2.36
C GLU A 48 -5.46 -3.18 -1.27
N ALA A 49 -6.59 -3.84 -1.57
CA ALA A 49 -7.30 -4.67 -0.60
C ALA A 49 -6.43 -5.80 -0.05
N LYS A 50 -5.63 -6.44 -0.92
CA LYS A 50 -4.69 -7.49 -0.51
C LYS A 50 -3.59 -6.95 0.40
N ALA A 51 -3.01 -5.81 0.05
CA ALA A 51 -1.97 -5.16 0.84
C ALA A 51 -2.51 -4.73 2.21
N LEU A 52 -3.65 -4.03 2.26
CA LEU A 52 -4.31 -3.64 3.51
C LEU A 52 -4.66 -4.85 4.39
N ARG A 53 -5.09 -5.97 3.79
CA ARG A 53 -5.32 -7.21 4.54
C ARG A 53 -4.04 -7.74 5.19
N LYS A 54 -2.90 -7.68 4.50
CA LYS A 54 -1.60 -8.05 5.07
C LYS A 54 -1.21 -7.11 6.21
N LEU A 55 -1.41 -5.80 6.05
CA LEU A 55 -1.08 -4.81 7.08
C LEU A 55 -1.92 -4.98 8.36
N ARG A 56 -3.18 -5.39 8.23
CA ARG A 56 -4.08 -5.64 9.36
C ARG A 56 -3.85 -6.99 10.07
N HIS A 57 -2.95 -7.85 9.56
CA HIS A 57 -2.74 -9.15 10.17
C HIS A 57 -2.06 -9.03 11.55
N PRO A 58 -2.54 -9.73 12.61
CA PRO A 58 -2.06 -9.57 13.98
C PRO A 58 -0.54 -9.69 14.16
N SER A 59 0.10 -10.60 13.40
CA SER A 59 1.56 -10.77 13.46
C SER A 59 2.35 -9.57 12.92
N ARG A 60 1.74 -8.74 12.08
CA ARG A 60 2.34 -7.52 11.52
C ARG A 60 1.84 -6.26 12.24
N SER A 61 0.59 -6.23 12.69
CA SER A 61 0.05 -5.12 13.46
C SER A 61 0.65 -5.02 14.87
N LYS A 62 1.18 -6.12 15.43
CA LYS A 62 1.96 -6.08 16.67
C LYS A 62 3.23 -5.23 16.50
N LYS A 63 3.99 -5.42 15.40
CA LYS A 63 5.12 -4.56 15.04
C LYS A 63 4.72 -3.09 14.81
N LEU A 64 3.50 -2.84 14.30
CA LEU A 64 3.00 -1.49 14.10
C LEU A 64 2.62 -0.82 15.44
N LYS A 65 2.08 -1.57 16.41
CA LYS A 65 1.80 -1.08 17.77
C LYS A 65 3.08 -0.81 18.55
N ASP A 66 4.04 -1.72 18.48
CA ASP A 66 5.33 -1.59 19.18
C ASP A 66 6.19 -0.41 18.65
N PHE A 67 5.87 0.14 17.47
CA PHE A 67 6.55 1.31 16.88
C PHE A 67 5.82 2.64 17.16
N LEU A 68 4.59 2.59 17.67
CA LEU A 68 3.77 3.77 17.98
C LEU A 68 3.67 4.03 19.49
N GLU A 69 4.37 3.24 20.32
CA GLU A 69 4.64 3.51 21.75
C GLU A 69 5.99 4.20 21.93
#